data_AF-A0A3M6A355-F1
#
_entry.id   AF-A0A3M6A355-F1
#
_cell.length_a   1.000
_cell.length_b   1.000
_cell.length_c   1.000
_cell.angle_alpha   90.00
_cell.angle_beta   90.00
_cell.angle_gamma   90.00
#
_symmetry.space_group_name_H-M   'P 1'
#
loop_
_entity.id
_entity.type
_entity.pdbx_description
1 polymer ?
#
loop_
_entity_poly.entity_id
_entity_poly.type
_entity_poly.pdbx_seq_one_letter_code
_entity_poly.pdbx_strand_id
1 'polypeptide(L)'
;MHAYGQATVFTDAAQLHQLLADLTHRHESSRPQPWSIEDAPADYIAKMLGAIAGFAIPVQRLQGKRKLSQNRSASDMAGVRDGLAASEDANDQQIARLMSAGRTS
;
A
#
# COMPACT_ATOMS: atom_id res chain seq x y z
N MET A 1 -7.67 -3.52 -7.01
CA MET A 1 -8.07 -2.10 -6.87
C MET A 1 -7.12 -1.29 -7.76
N HIS A 2 -7.63 -0.36 -8.56
CA HIS A 2 -6.79 0.51 -9.39
C HIS A 2 -6.84 1.92 -8.82
N ALA A 3 -5.69 2.50 -8.49
CA ALA A 3 -5.57 3.90 -8.13
C ALA A 3 -5.04 4.68 -9.33
N TYR A 4 -5.64 5.84 -9.59
CA TYR A 4 -5.25 6.76 -10.64
C TYR A 4 -4.86 8.09 -10.01
N GLY A 5 -3.80 8.67 -10.53
CA GLY A 5 -3.28 9.96 -10.14
C GLY A 5 -2.26 10.42 -11.16
N GLN A 6 -1.96 11.71 -11.16
CA GLN A 6 -0.88 12.23 -11.97
C GLN A 6 0.44 12.02 -11.23
N ALA A 7 1.41 11.37 -11.87
CA ALA A 7 2.73 11.21 -11.29
C ALA A 7 3.48 12.54 -11.27
N THR A 8 4.13 12.82 -10.14
CA THR A 8 5.09 13.92 -9.98
C THR A 8 6.45 13.31 -9.67
N VAL A 9 7.47 13.71 -10.42
CA VAL A 9 8.86 13.29 -10.18
C VAL A 9 9.58 14.35 -9.36
N PHE A 10 10.43 13.93 -8.43
CA PHE A 10 11.25 14.81 -7.61
C PHE A 10 12.67 14.25 -7.45
N THR A 11 13.63 15.16 -7.32
CA THR A 11 15.06 14.85 -7.13
C THR A 11 15.64 15.57 -5.91
N ASP A 12 14.80 16.22 -5.11
CA ASP A 12 15.24 16.89 -3.88
C ASP A 12 15.83 15.88 -2.91
N ALA A 13 17.07 16.11 -2.49
CA ALA A 13 17.83 15.15 -1.70
C ALA A 13 17.21 14.93 -0.30
N ALA A 14 16.65 15.97 0.32
CA ALA A 14 16.02 15.85 1.62
C ALA A 14 14.72 15.03 1.54
N GLN A 15 13.90 15.27 0.50
CA GLN A 15 12.69 14.52 0.24
C GLN A 15 12.99 13.05 -0.09
N LEU A 16 14.03 12.78 -0.88
CA LEU A 16 14.46 11.42 -1.20
C LEU A 16 15.01 10.69 0.03
N HIS A 17 15.77 11.39 0.89
CA HIS A 17 16.27 10.81 2.14
C HIS A 17 15.12 10.41 3.07
N GLN A 18 14.12 11.28 3.25
CA GLN A 18 12.94 10.98 4.05
C GLN A 18 12.15 9.79 3.47
N LEU A 19 11.94 9.76 2.15
CA LEU A 19 11.28 8.63 1.49
C LEU A 19 12.00 7.31 1.76
N LEU A 20 13.34 7.31 1.65
CA LEU A 20 14.13 6.11 1.87
C LEU A 20 14.06 5.69 3.34
N ALA A 21 14.12 6.64 4.29
CA ALA A 21 14.04 6.36 5.73
C ALA A 21 12.70 5.69 6.09
N ASP A 22 11.60 6.21 5.55
CA ASP A 22 10.26 5.63 5.71
C ASP A 22 10.18 4.20 5.15
N LEU A 23 10.76 3.96 3.99
CA LEU A 23 10.77 2.63 3.37
C LEU A 23 11.62 1.65 4.19
N THR A 24 12.81 2.06 4.61
CA THR A 24 13.67 1.27 5.49
C THR A 24 12.95 0.91 6.78
N HIS A 25 12.35 1.89 7.47
CA HIS A 25 11.59 1.63 8.69
C HIS A 25 10.46 0.63 8.48
N ARG A 26 9.66 0.80 7.41
CA ARG A 26 8.54 -0.11 7.11
C ARG A 26 9.00 -1.56 6.86
N HIS A 27 10.15 -1.74 6.21
CA HIS A 27 10.62 -3.07 5.82
C HIS A 27 11.55 -3.74 6.83
N GLU A 28 12.22 -2.97 7.69
CA GLU A 28 13.18 -3.48 8.69
C GLU A 28 12.59 -3.55 10.10
N SER A 29 11.48 -2.85 10.41
CA SER A 29 10.89 -2.77 11.76
C SER A 29 10.58 -4.12 12.44
N SER A 30 10.37 -5.19 11.68
CA SER A 30 10.11 -6.54 12.20
C SER A 30 11.36 -7.39 12.38
N ARG A 31 12.53 -6.88 11.99
CA ARG A 31 13.80 -7.60 12.07
C ARG A 31 14.34 -7.55 13.52
N PRO A 32 15.03 -8.62 13.98
CA PRO A 32 15.69 -8.62 15.28
C PRO A 32 16.74 -7.52 15.45
N GLN A 33 17.40 -7.14 14.35
CA GLN A 33 18.35 -6.04 14.29
C GLN A 33 17.99 -5.19 13.06
N PRO A 34 17.11 -4.19 13.21
CA PRO A 34 16.68 -3.36 12.09
C PRO A 34 17.83 -2.49 11.60
N TRP A 35 18.05 -2.49 10.29
CA TRP A 35 19.00 -1.58 9.65
C TRP A 35 18.38 -0.19 9.47
N SER A 36 19.17 0.88 9.65
CA SER A 36 18.79 2.27 9.41
C SER A 36 19.71 2.93 8.38
N ILE A 37 19.22 3.97 7.72
CA ILE A 37 20.02 4.72 6.73
C ILE A 37 21.24 5.36 7.37
N GLU A 38 21.11 5.78 8.63
CA GLU A 38 22.17 6.38 9.43
C GLU A 38 23.30 5.38 9.76
N ASP A 39 23.08 4.07 9.55
CA ASP A 39 24.13 3.05 9.71
C ASP A 39 25.11 3.04 8.51
N ALA A 40 24.79 3.73 7.41
CA ALA A 40 25.68 3.89 6.26
C ALA A 40 26.46 5.23 6.32
N PRO A 41 27.66 5.29 5.73
CA PRO A 41 28.40 6.54 5.59
C PRO A 41 27.59 7.62 4.86
N ALA A 42 27.63 8.86 5.38
CA ALA A 42 26.83 9.96 4.84
C ALA A 42 27.18 10.31 3.38
N ASP A 43 28.45 10.18 2.99
CA ASP A 43 28.92 10.41 1.62
C ASP A 43 28.43 9.33 0.64
N TYR A 44 28.29 8.10 1.13
CA TYR A 44 27.69 7.00 0.38
C TYR A 44 26.20 7.26 0.12
N ILE A 45 25.44 7.63 1.16
CA ILE A 45 24.02 7.97 1.02
C ILE A 45 23.85 9.17 0.08
N ALA A 46 24.66 10.24 0.21
CA ALA A 46 24.58 11.40 -0.66
C ALA A 46 24.80 11.05 -2.15
N LYS A 47 25.77 10.18 -2.45
CA LYS A 47 26.01 9.70 -3.83
C LYS A 47 24.82 8.89 -4.37
N MET A 48 24.27 7.99 -3.54
CA MET A 48 23.13 7.17 -3.93
C MET A 48 21.87 8.01 -4.20
N LEU A 49 21.60 9.02 -3.35
CA LEU A 49 20.50 9.96 -3.56
C LEU A 49 20.64 10.71 -4.89
N GLY A 50 21.86 11.10 -5.27
CA GLY A 50 22.12 11.75 -6.56
C GLY A 50 21.93 10.84 -7.78
N ALA A 51 21.82 9.52 -7.58
CA ALA A 51 21.67 8.54 -8.65
C ALA A 51 20.21 8.09 -8.86
N ILE A 52 19.26 8.59 -8.05
CA ILE A 52 17.85 8.19 -8.10
C ILE A 52 16.94 9.39 -8.33
N ALA A 53 15.74 9.12 -8.84
CA ALA A 53 14.63 10.04 -8.85
C ALA A 53 13.45 9.39 -8.12
N GLY A 54 12.80 10.17 -7.27
CA GLY A 54 11.58 9.78 -6.57
C GLY A 54 10.38 10.13 -7.41
N PHE A 55 9.28 9.40 -7.23
CA PHE A 55 8.01 9.80 -7.79
C PHE A 55 6.89 9.60 -6.78
N ALA A 56 5.90 10.48 -6.82
CA ALA A 56 4.68 10.37 -6.06
C ALA A 56 3.51 10.33 -7.05
N ILE A 57 2.51 9.51 -6.74
CA ILE A 57 1.24 9.48 -7.48
C ILE A 57 0.15 9.81 -6.47
N PRO A 58 -0.15 11.10 -6.23
CA PRO A 58 -1.27 11.48 -5.39
C PRO A 58 -2.55 10.87 -5.97
N VAL A 59 -3.21 10.04 -5.18
CA VAL A 59 -4.40 9.32 -5.64
C VAL A 59 -5.53 10.33 -5.83
N GLN A 60 -5.95 10.53 -7.07
CA GLN A 60 -7.07 11.40 -7.44
C GLN A 60 -8.35 10.59 -7.64
N ARG A 61 -8.22 9.33 -8.04
CA ARG A 61 -9.36 8.44 -8.26
C ARG A 61 -9.00 7.02 -7.87
N LEU A 62 -9.84 6.41 -7.03
CA LEU A 62 -9.80 4.99 -6.73
C LEU A 62 -10.89 4.28 -7.53
N GLN A 63 -10.51 3.32 -8.37
CA GLN A 63 -11.42 2.40 -9.02
C GLN A 63 -11.23 1.00 -8.44
N GLY A 64 -12.05 0.66 -7.46
CA GLY A 64 -12.27 -0.72 -7.09
C GLY A 64 -13.13 -1.40 -8.15
N LYS A 65 -12.53 -1.98 -9.20
CA LYS A 65 -13.25 -3.02 -9.96
C LYS A 65 -13.35 -4.24 -9.05
N ARG A 66 -14.42 -4.32 -8.25
CA ARG A 66 -14.90 -5.60 -7.74
C ARG A 66 -15.45 -6.39 -8.93
N LYS A 67 -14.62 -7.25 -9.54
CA LYS A 67 -15.14 -8.42 -10.25
C LYS A 67 -15.69 -9.40 -9.18
N LEU A 68 -16.78 -9.00 -8.54
CA LEU A 68 -17.62 -9.86 -7.72
C LEU A 68 -18.98 -9.92 -8.39
N SER A 69 -19.00 -10.53 -9.57
CA SER A 69 -20.23 -10.83 -10.33
C SER A 69 -21.13 -9.62 -10.57
N GLN A 70 -20.89 -8.92 -11.68
CA GLN A 70 -21.78 -7.86 -12.20
C GLN A 70 -23.17 -8.38 -12.64
N ASN A 71 -23.69 -9.44 -12.01
CA ASN A 71 -24.99 -10.08 -12.28
C ASN A 71 -25.44 -10.99 -11.12
N ARG A 72 -25.25 -10.62 -9.84
CA ARG A 72 -25.61 -11.51 -8.73
C ARG A 72 -26.43 -10.85 -7.62
N SER A 73 -27.35 -11.63 -7.08
CA SER A 73 -28.39 -11.22 -6.12
C SER A 73 -27.82 -11.04 -4.71
N ALA A 74 -28.63 -10.51 -3.79
CA ALA A 74 -28.22 -10.30 -2.39
C ALA A 74 -27.75 -11.59 -1.69
N SER A 75 -28.23 -12.76 -2.10
CA SER A 75 -27.82 -14.06 -1.54
C SER A 75 -26.40 -14.45 -1.93
N ASP A 76 -25.97 -14.18 -3.15
CA ASP A 76 -24.62 -14.46 -3.62
C ASP A 76 -23.58 -13.58 -2.91
N MET A 77 -23.93 -12.32 -2.64
CA MET A 77 -23.07 -11.41 -1.89
C MET A 77 -22.88 -11.85 -0.44
N ALA A 78 -23.94 -12.40 0.18
CA ALA A 78 -23.84 -12.99 1.52
C ALA A 78 -22.92 -14.23 1.50
N GLY A 79 -23.09 -15.13 0.53
CA GLY A 79 -22.24 -16.32 0.42
C GLY A 79 -20.76 -16.02 0.21
N VAL A 80 -20.42 -15.01 -0.60
CA VAL A 80 -19.01 -14.59 -0.79
C VAL A 80 -18.43 -13.98 0.48
N ARG A 81 -19.19 -13.13 1.18
CA ARG A 81 -18.76 -12.58 2.47
C ARG A 81 -18.47 -13.68 3.47
N ASP A 82 -19.37 -14.66 3.58
CA ASP A 82 -19.27 -15.74 4.56
C ASP A 82 -18.10 -16.67 4.24
N GLY A 83 -17.85 -16.95 2.95
CA GLY A 83 -16.67 -17.69 2.51
C GLY A 83 -15.35 -16.98 2.79
N LEU A 84 -15.26 -15.66 2.54
CA LEU A 84 -14.06 -14.87 2.82
C LEU A 84 -13.82 -14.67 4.33
N ALA A 85 -14.89 -14.61 5.13
CA ALA A 85 -14.79 -14.53 6.58
C ALA A 85 -14.28 -15.85 7.21
N ALA A 86 -14.53 -16.98 6.56
CA ALA A 86 -14.08 -18.30 6.99
C ALA A 86 -12.67 -18.69 6.50
N SER A 87 -12.04 -17.86 5.65
CA SER A 87 -10.67 -18.09 5.16
C SER A 87 -9.63 -17.83 6.26
N GLU A 88 -8.54 -18.61 6.25
CA GLU A 88 -7.39 -18.41 7.16
C GLU A 88 -6.48 -17.24 6.70
N ASP A 89 -6.67 -16.73 5.48
CA ASP A 89 -5.91 -15.58 4.96
C ASP A 89 -6.41 -14.26 5.56
N ALA A 90 -5.49 -13.51 6.18
CA ALA A 90 -5.79 -12.22 6.82
C ALA A 90 -6.33 -11.17 5.83
N ASN A 91 -5.89 -11.21 4.57
CA ASN A 91 -6.39 -10.32 3.53
C ASN A 91 -7.84 -10.66 3.15
N ASP A 92 -8.18 -11.94 3.05
CA ASP A 92 -9.57 -12.38 2.78
C ASP A 92 -10.52 -11.95 3.89
N GLN A 93 -10.10 -12.12 5.15
CA GLN A 93 -10.88 -11.69 6.32
C GLN A 93 -11.05 -10.16 6.35
N GLN A 94 -10.03 -9.39 5.98
CA GLN A 94 -10.11 -7.94 5.89
C GLN A 94 -11.10 -7.50 4.80
N ILE A 95 -11.10 -8.18 3.66
CA ILE A 95 -12.07 -7.92 2.57
C ILE A 95 -13.50 -8.26 3.01
N ALA A 96 -13.72 -9.35 3.76
CA ALA A 96 -15.03 -9.70 4.31
C ALA A 96 -15.57 -8.61 5.26
N ARG A 97 -14.72 -8.03 6.12
CA ARG A 97 -15.12 -6.92 7.01
C ARG A 97 -15.53 -5.68 6.23
N LEU A 98 -14.79 -5.33 5.17
CA LEU A 98 -15.12 -4.21 4.30
C LEU A 98 -16.42 -4.44 3.50
N MET A 99 -16.79 -5.70 3.20
CA MET A 99 -18.10 -6.03 2.61
C MET A 99 -19.28 -5.73 3.55
N SER A 100 -19.08 -5.85 4.86
CA SER A 100 -20.12 -5.61 5.88
C SER A 100 -20.28 -4.13 6.25
N ALA A 101 -19.24 -3.31 6.06
CA ALA A 101 -19.25 -1.89 6.40
C ALA A 101 -19.97 -0.99 5.38
N GLY A 102 -20.20 -1.46 4.15
CA GLY A 102 -20.89 -0.71 3.09
C GLY A 102 -22.41 -0.61 3.23
N ARG A 103 -22.97 -0.92 4.40
CA ARG A 103 -24.41 -0.83 4.70
C ARG A 103 -24.62 0.18 5.82
N THR A 104 -24.48 1.46 5.50
CA THR A 104 -24.98 2.58 6.31
C THR A 104 -25.76 3.52 5.40
N SER A 105 -26.92 3.97 5.90
CA SER A 105 -28.14 4.43 5.22
C SER A 105 -27.99 5.44 4.09
#